data_AF-A0A936UL28-F1
#
_entry.id   AF-A0A936UL28-F1
#
_cell.length_a   1.000
_cell.length_b   1.000
_cell.length_c   1.000
_cell.angle_alpha   90.00
_cell.angle_beta   90.00
_cell.angle_gamma   90.00
#
_symmetry.space_group_name_H-M   'P 1'
#
loop_
_entity.id
_entity.type
_entity.pdbx_description
1 polymer ?
#
loop_
_entity_poly.entity_id
_entity_poly.type
_entity_poly.pdbx_seq_one_letter_code
_entity_poly.pdbx_strand_id
1 'polypeptide(L)'
;MEIENDRQARIFDLYNGAVASYNAAILDLNEFINFRNKQFTPSVNDAEIQQMIDVADDGFDKATSQLARISEPDVVTRSMIDQLTKAIDGASAQVKGQKEWLTLYFSKGRTGRRSMFYKYTWFGIPIN
;
A
#
# COMPACT_ATOMS: atom_id res chain seq x y z
N MET A 1 36.38 12.76 8.51
CA MET A 1 35.95 13.02 7.12
C MET A 1 35.41 11.74 6.50
N GLU A 2 36.17 10.64 6.50
CA GLU A 2 35.72 9.32 6.02
C GLU A 2 34.49 8.78 6.78
N ILE A 3 34.49 8.79 8.12
CA ILE A 3 33.35 8.36 8.95
C ILE A 3 32.05 9.12 8.63
N GLU A 4 32.13 10.44 8.39
CA GLU A 4 30.95 11.26 8.07
C GLU A 4 30.44 10.98 6.65
N ASN A 5 31.35 10.75 5.70
CA ASN A 5 30.97 10.35 4.34
C ASN A 5 30.29 8.98 4.33
N ASP A 6 30.80 8.01 5.09
CA ASP A 6 30.22 6.67 5.22
C ASP A 6 28.83 6.72 5.87
N ARG A 7 28.67 7.59 6.88
CA ARG A 7 27.38 7.82 7.53
C ARG A 7 26.36 8.36 6.53
N GLN A 8 26.73 9.39 5.77
CA GLN A 8 25.86 10.01 4.78
C GLN A 8 25.50 9.02 3.66
N ALA A 9 26.46 8.25 3.16
CA ALA A 9 26.20 7.20 2.17
C ALA A 9 25.15 6.19 2.69
N ARG A 10 25.31 5.72 3.93
CA ARG A 10 24.36 4.78 4.55
C ARG A 10 22.95 5.37 4.70
N ILE A 11 22.85 6.65 5.04
CA ILE A 11 21.57 7.36 5.13
C ILE A 11 20.89 7.40 3.76
N PHE A 12 21.63 7.77 2.71
CA PHE A 12 21.09 7.80 1.35
C PHE A 12 20.69 6.42 0.85
N ASP A 13 21.48 5.38 1.15
CA ASP A 13 21.15 4.00 0.76
C ASP A 13 19.85 3.52 1.43
N LEU A 14 19.68 3.81 2.72
CA LEU A 14 18.45 3.49 3.44
C LEU A 14 17.25 4.28 2.90
N TYR A 15 17.42 5.57 2.66
CA TYR A 15 16.36 6.43 2.12
C TYR A 15 15.95 6.00 0.70
N ASN A 16 16.91 5.79 -0.19
CA ASN A 16 16.66 5.32 -1.55
C ASN A 16 16.03 3.92 -1.55
N GLY A 17 16.47 3.05 -0.63
CA GLY A 17 15.84 1.76 -0.39
C GLY A 17 14.38 1.90 0.02
N ALA A 18 14.06 2.83 0.92
CA ALA A 18 12.69 3.11 1.34
C ALA A 18 11.83 3.64 0.18
N VAL A 19 12.35 4.56 -0.62
CA VAL A 19 11.68 5.08 -1.83
C VAL A 19 11.39 3.95 -2.82
N ALA A 20 12.36 3.06 -3.06
CA ALA A 20 12.19 1.92 -3.96
C ALA A 20 11.11 0.96 -3.45
N SER A 21 11.12 0.61 -2.16
CA SER A 21 10.08 -0.25 -1.55
C SER A 21 8.69 0.40 -1.61
N TYR A 22 8.59 1.70 -1.31
CA TYR A 22 7.34 2.46 -1.41
C TYR A 22 6.79 2.47 -2.85
N ASN A 23 7.64 2.73 -3.84
CA ASN A 23 7.22 2.75 -5.24
C ASN A 23 6.75 1.37 -5.72
N ALA A 24 7.43 0.30 -5.32
CA ALA A 24 7.00 -1.07 -5.60
C ALA A 24 5.63 -1.37 -4.97
N ALA A 25 5.47 -1.06 -3.68
CA ALA A 25 4.20 -1.24 -2.96
C ALA A 25 3.04 -0.46 -3.59
N ILE A 26 3.28 0.75 -4.10
CA ILE A 26 2.28 1.53 -4.86
C ILE A 26 1.91 0.83 -6.17
N LEU A 27 2.87 0.24 -6.88
CA LEU A 27 2.58 -0.53 -8.09
C LEU A 27 1.71 -1.76 -7.76
N ASP A 28 2.05 -2.49 -6.71
CA ASP A 28 1.30 -3.68 -6.26
C ASP A 28 -0.13 -3.30 -5.83
N LEU A 29 -0.28 -2.22 -5.06
CA LEU A 29 -1.59 -1.68 -4.69
C LEU A 29 -2.41 -1.27 -5.91
N ASN A 30 -1.79 -0.60 -6.90
CA ASN A 30 -2.46 -0.22 -8.13
C ASN A 30 -2.88 -1.43 -8.96
N GLU A 31 -2.06 -2.47 -9.01
CA GLU A 31 -2.40 -3.73 -9.67
C GLU A 31 -3.63 -4.38 -9.03
N PHE A 32 -3.65 -4.48 -7.69
CA PHE A 32 -4.80 -4.95 -6.95
C PHE A 32 -6.06 -4.10 -7.23
N ILE A 33 -5.96 -2.77 -7.16
CA ILE A 33 -7.09 -1.87 -7.44
C ILE A 33 -7.62 -2.06 -8.86
N ASN A 34 -6.72 -2.19 -9.85
CA ASN A 34 -7.11 -2.44 -11.23
C ASN A 34 -7.81 -3.79 -11.39
N PHE A 35 -7.32 -4.83 -10.71
CA PHE A 35 -7.94 -6.15 -10.73
C PHE A 35 -9.33 -6.13 -10.06
N ARG A 36 -9.46 -5.44 -8.92
CA ARG A 36 -10.75 -5.20 -8.24
C ARG A 36 -11.72 -4.40 -9.11
N ASN A 37 -11.25 -3.37 -9.81
CA ASN A 37 -12.06 -2.58 -10.75
C ASN A 37 -12.56 -3.43 -11.93
N LYS A 38 -11.79 -4.45 -12.33
CA LYS A 38 -12.19 -5.50 -13.28
C LYS A 38 -12.98 -6.63 -12.62
N GLN A 39 -13.46 -6.44 -11.39
CA GLN A 39 -14.25 -7.40 -10.62
C GLN A 39 -13.57 -8.75 -10.45
N PHE A 40 -12.25 -8.74 -10.31
CA PHE A 40 -11.39 -9.93 -10.23
C PHE A 40 -11.56 -10.84 -11.47
N THR A 41 -11.41 -10.24 -12.66
CA THR A 41 -11.42 -10.94 -13.94
C THR A 41 -10.02 -11.00 -14.55
N PRO A 42 -9.47 -12.20 -14.87
CA PRO A 42 -10.09 -13.52 -14.74
C PRO A 42 -10.29 -13.95 -13.27
N SER A 43 -11.25 -14.84 -13.03
CA SER A 43 -11.56 -15.33 -11.68
C SER A 43 -10.37 -16.09 -11.10
N VAL A 44 -9.98 -15.71 -9.89
CA VAL A 44 -8.97 -16.38 -9.07
C VAL A 44 -9.58 -16.74 -7.71
N ASN A 45 -8.87 -17.50 -6.88
CA ASN A 45 -9.35 -17.84 -5.56
C ASN A 45 -9.12 -16.72 -4.53
N ASP A 46 -9.82 -16.78 -3.39
CA ASP A 46 -9.77 -15.72 -2.36
C ASP A 46 -8.36 -15.51 -1.80
N ALA A 47 -7.56 -16.58 -1.66
CA ALA A 47 -6.19 -16.48 -1.17
C ALA A 47 -5.28 -15.75 -2.17
N GLU A 48 -5.49 -15.95 -3.48
CA GLU A 48 -4.77 -15.21 -4.52
C GLU A 48 -5.11 -13.71 -4.48
N ILE A 49 -6.40 -13.36 -4.29
CA ILE A 49 -6.82 -11.95 -4.14
C ILE A 49 -6.22 -11.33 -2.88
N GLN A 50 -6.22 -12.07 -1.77
CA GLN A 50 -5.65 -11.62 -0.49
C GLN A 50 -4.13 -11.42 -0.60
N GLN A 51 -3.42 -12.34 -1.26
CA GLN A 51 -1.97 -12.23 -1.44
C GLN A 51 -1.58 -10.96 -2.19
N MET A 52 -2.35 -10.52 -3.19
CA MET A 52 -2.04 -9.28 -3.93
C MET A 52 -2.02 -8.05 -3.02
N ILE A 53 -2.96 -7.95 -2.06
CA ILE A 53 -2.99 -6.82 -1.14
C ILE A 53 -1.97 -6.98 -0.01
N ASP A 54 -1.66 -8.21 0.41
CA ASP A 54 -0.64 -8.48 1.42
C ASP A 54 0.77 -8.14 0.91
N VAL A 55 1.08 -8.41 -0.36
CA VAL A 55 2.36 -8.01 -0.98
C VAL A 55 2.52 -6.48 -0.95
N ALA A 56 1.47 -5.73 -1.25
CA ALA A 56 1.51 -4.27 -1.17
C ALA A 56 1.75 -3.79 0.26
N ASP A 57 1.08 -4.39 1.26
CA ASP A 57 1.23 -4.06 2.68
C ASP A 57 2.67 -4.32 3.17
N ASP A 58 3.22 -5.50 2.87
CA ASP A 58 4.59 -5.89 3.21
C ASP A 58 5.62 -4.91 2.61
N GLY A 59 5.35 -4.39 1.41
CA GLY A 59 6.18 -3.38 0.75
C GLY A 59 6.19 -2.04 1.50
N PHE A 60 5.04 -1.60 2.03
CA PHE A 60 4.95 -0.39 2.85
C PHE A 60 5.62 -0.59 4.23
N ASP A 61 5.44 -1.75 4.85
CA ASP A 61 6.12 -2.11 6.10
C ASP A 61 7.65 -2.13 5.94
N LYS A 62 8.13 -2.64 4.79
CA LYS A 62 9.54 -2.61 4.44
C LYS A 62 10.06 -1.19 4.27
N ALA A 63 9.32 -0.32 3.57
CA ALA A 63 9.70 1.08 3.40
C ALA A 63 9.79 1.81 4.76
N THR A 64 8.79 1.63 5.63
CA THR A 64 8.78 2.16 7.00
C THR A 64 9.98 1.67 7.81
N SER A 65 10.27 0.37 7.73
CA SER A 65 11.40 -0.25 8.43
C SER A 65 12.75 0.29 7.96
N GLN A 66 12.89 0.61 6.66
CA GLN A 66 14.11 1.22 6.13
C GLN A 66 14.29 2.66 6.64
N LEU A 67 13.22 3.45 6.71
CA LEU A 67 13.25 4.79 7.28
C LEU A 67 13.58 4.78 8.78
N ALA A 68 13.00 3.86 9.54
CA ALA A 68 13.24 3.73 10.98
C ALA A 68 14.70 3.39 11.33
N ARG A 69 15.47 2.84 10.37
CA ARG A 69 16.89 2.53 10.54
C ARG A 69 17.82 3.73 10.32
N ILE A 70 17.30 4.85 9.84
CA ILE A 70 18.07 6.09 9.66
C ILE A 70 18.24 6.78 11.01
N SER A 71 19.47 6.82 11.52
CA SER A 71 19.83 7.53 12.75
C SER A 71 20.48 8.88 12.46
N GLU A 72 20.10 9.91 13.22
CA GLU A 72 20.72 11.24 13.19
C GLU A 72 20.76 11.90 11.79
N PRO A 73 19.63 11.95 11.04
CA PRO A 73 19.59 12.67 9.79
C PRO A 73 19.81 14.16 10.01
N ASP A 74 20.48 14.81 9.06
CA ASP A 74 20.51 16.28 8.99
C ASP A 74 19.10 16.84 8.73
N VAL A 75 18.97 18.17 8.78
CA VAL A 75 17.67 18.85 8.68
C VAL A 75 16.99 18.57 7.33
N VAL A 76 17.75 18.50 6.24
CA VAL A 76 17.22 18.28 4.89
C VAL A 76 16.71 16.85 4.76
N THR A 77 17.54 15.88 5.15
CA THR A 77 17.20 14.46 5.13
C THR A 77 16.00 14.18 6.03
N ARG A 78 15.93 14.79 7.21
CA ARG A 78 14.78 14.66 8.11
C ARG A 78 13.48 15.10 7.45
N SER A 79 13.49 16.24 6.75
CA SER A 79 12.30 16.70 6.01
C SER A 79 11.89 15.73 4.91
N MET A 80 12.86 15.13 4.22
CA MET A 80 12.59 14.10 3.20
C MET A 80 12.00 12.82 3.79
N ILE A 81 12.50 12.38 4.95
CA ILE A 81 11.95 11.25 5.70
C ILE A 81 10.51 11.54 6.12
N ASP A 82 10.24 12.70 6.72
CA ASP A 82 8.89 13.07 7.17
C ASP A 82 7.87 13.10 6.03
N GLN A 83 8.28 13.57 4.85
CA GLN A 83 7.43 13.58 3.65
C GLN A 83 7.13 12.17 3.16
N LEU A 84 8.13 11.30 3.09
CA LEU A 84 7.93 9.92 2.65
C LEU A 84 7.09 9.12 3.66
N THR A 85 7.33 9.29 4.96
CA THR A 85 6.51 8.67 6.02
C THR A 85 5.04 9.03 5.86
N LYS A 86 4.70 10.32 5.65
CA LYS A 86 3.31 10.74 5.42
C LYS A 86 2.69 10.10 4.17
N ALA A 87 3.48 9.93 3.11
CA ALA A 87 3.01 9.27 1.90
C ALA A 87 2.75 7.77 2.15
N ILE A 88 3.65 7.10 2.88
CA ILE A 88 3.48 5.70 3.31
C ILE A 88 2.23 5.56 4.19
N ASP A 89 2.03 6.43 5.18
CA ASP A 89 0.85 6.39 6.06
C ASP A 89 -0.46 6.51 5.27
N GLY A 90 -0.49 7.44 4.31
CA GLY A 90 -1.64 7.63 3.42
C GLY A 90 -1.93 6.40 2.56
N ALA A 91 -0.90 5.76 2.01
CA ALA A 91 -1.05 4.56 1.20
C ALA A 91 -1.43 3.33 2.06
N SER A 92 -0.84 3.18 3.24
CA SER A 92 -1.14 2.11 4.19
C SER A 92 -2.59 2.19 4.68
N ALA A 93 -3.12 3.40 4.87
CA ALA A 93 -4.54 3.59 5.17
C ALA A 93 -5.45 3.11 4.03
N GLN A 94 -5.03 3.29 2.76
CA GLN A 94 -5.77 2.74 1.63
C GLN A 94 -5.72 1.21 1.60
N VAL A 95 -4.54 0.61 1.81
CA VAL A 95 -4.37 -0.85 1.92
C VAL A 95 -5.30 -1.43 2.98
N LYS A 96 -5.34 -0.81 4.17
CA LYS A 96 -6.25 -1.20 5.25
C LYS A 96 -7.71 -1.19 4.78
N GLY A 97 -8.16 -0.13 4.12
CA GLY A 97 -9.51 -0.05 3.56
C GLY A 97 -9.80 -1.14 2.52
N GLN A 98 -8.81 -1.53 1.71
CA GLN A 98 -8.94 -2.66 0.78
C GLN A 98 -9.07 -4.00 1.52
N LYS A 99 -8.24 -4.26 2.54
CA LYS A 99 -8.29 -5.48 3.35
C LYS A 99 -9.62 -5.62 4.10
N GLU A 100 -10.15 -4.53 4.65
CA GLU A 100 -11.47 -4.49 5.27
C GLU A 100 -12.58 -4.81 4.25
N TRP A 101 -12.50 -4.24 3.04
CA TRP A 101 -13.45 -4.54 1.97
C TRP A 101 -13.38 -6.02 1.55
N LEU A 102 -12.17 -6.60 1.44
CA LEU A 102 -11.98 -8.01 1.13
C LEU A 102 -12.54 -8.93 2.22
N THR A 103 -12.35 -8.57 3.48
CA THR A 103 -12.93 -9.32 4.61
C THR A 103 -14.46 -9.44 4.45
N LEU A 104 -15.12 -8.33 4.12
CA LEU A 104 -16.55 -8.32 3.83
C LEU A 104 -16.88 -9.10 2.55
N TYR A 105 -16.09 -8.95 1.48
CA TYR A 105 -16.27 -9.65 0.21
C TYR A 105 -16.20 -11.18 0.37
N PHE A 106 -15.18 -11.69 1.04
CA PHE A 106 -14.98 -13.11 1.24
C PHE A 106 -16.07 -13.74 2.11
N SER A 107 -16.63 -13.00 3.07
CA SER A 107 -17.75 -13.46 3.89
C SER A 107 -19.06 -13.69 3.11
N LYS A 108 -19.19 -13.14 1.90
CA LYS A 108 -20.42 -13.25 1.10
C LYS A 108 -20.37 -14.43 0.14
N GLY A 109 -21.54 -15.01 -0.13
CA GLY A 109 -21.73 -15.95 -1.24
C GLY A 109 -21.69 -15.25 -2.61
N ARG A 110 -21.77 -16.03 -3.69
CA ARG A 110 -21.61 -15.58 -5.08
C ARG A 110 -22.43 -14.33 -5.44
N THR A 111 -23.73 -14.31 -5.11
CA THR A 111 -24.61 -13.17 -5.43
C THR A 111 -24.24 -11.92 -4.62
N GLY A 112 -23.93 -12.08 -3.33
CA GLY A 112 -23.52 -10.98 -2.47
C GLY A 112 -22.16 -10.39 -2.88
N ARG A 113 -21.22 -11.22 -3.34
CA ARG A 113 -19.95 -10.75 -3.91
C ARG A 113 -20.16 -9.90 -5.15
N ARG A 114 -21.04 -10.32 -6.06
CA ARG A 114 -21.40 -9.54 -7.25
C ARG A 114 -22.03 -8.20 -6.89
N SER A 115 -22.95 -8.17 -5.92
CA SER A 115 -23.62 -6.93 -5.55
C SER A 115 -22.67 -5.89 -4.95
N MET A 116 -21.54 -6.28 -4.34
CA MET A 116 -20.58 -5.34 -3.77
C MET A 116 -19.84 -4.47 -4.79
N PHE A 117 -19.84 -4.83 -6.08
CA PHE A 117 -19.24 -4.02 -7.14
C PHE A 117 -20.19 -2.97 -7.72
N TYR A 118 -21.49 -3.12 -7.47
CA TYR A 118 -22.51 -2.20 -7.96
C TYR A 118 -22.93 -1.29 -6.80
N LYS A 119 -22.86 0.03 -6.98
CA LYS A 119 -23.46 0.95 -6.01
C LYS A 119 -24.96 0.61 -5.92
N TYR A 120 -25.50 0.48 -4.70
CA TYR A 120 -26.95 0.43 -4.52
C TYR A 120 -27.52 1.77 -5.00
N THR A 121 -28.04 1.79 -6.23
CA THR A 121 -28.85 2.90 -6.72
C THR A 121 -30.31 2.51 -6.64
N TRP A 122 -31.07 3.12 -5.75
CA TRP A 122 -32.54 3.05 -5.78
C TRP A 122 -33.02 4.18 -6.71
N PHE A 123 -33.62 3.85 -7.85
CA PHE A 123 -34.08 4.83 -8.86
C PHE A 123 -33.00 5.83 -9.29
N GLY A 124 -31.75 5.38 -9.46
CA GLY A 124 -30.64 6.24 -9.91
C GLY A 124 -30.03 7.12 -8.81
N ILE A 125 -30.49 7.02 -7.56
CA ILE A 125 -29.92 7.74 -6.42
C ILE A 125 -29.03 6.77 -5.61
N PRO A 126 -27.74 7.07 -5.41
CA PRO A 126 -26.87 6.27 -4.54
C PRO A 126 -27.39 6.28 -3.09
N ILE A 127 -27.49 5.10 -2.47
CA ILE A 127 -27.75 4.97 -1.03
C ILE A 127 -26.43 4.62 -0.35
N ASN A 128 -26.02 5.47 0.60
CA ASN A 128 -24.88 5.26 1.49
C ASN A 128 -25.27 4.35 2.66
#